data_AF-A0A532B1K5-F1
#
_entry.id   AF-A0A532B1K5-F1
#
_cell.length_a   1.000
_cell.length_b   1.000
_cell.length_c   1.000
_cell.angle_alpha   90.00
_cell.angle_beta   90.00
_cell.angle_gamma   90.00
#
_symmetry.space_group_name_H-M   'P 1'
#
loop_
_entity.id
_entity.type
_entity.pdbx_description
1 polymer ?
#
loop_
_entity_poly.entity_id
_entity_poly.type
_entity_poly.pdbx_seq_one_letter_code
_entity_poly.pdbx_strand_id
1 'polypeptide(L)' 'MSKLATVLIGMLLAFSLLASAAEPPQNFVVHEAPVPIPEISFEDGNGKPKTLADFHGKVVLLN' A
#
# COMPACT_ATOMS: atom_id res chain seq x y z
N MET A 1 -17.49 10.88 42.44
CA MET A 1 -17.28 10.38 41.06
C MET A 1 -16.87 8.93 41.19
N SER A 2 -17.53 7.91 40.61
CA SER A 2 -17.06 6.56 40.97
C SER A 2 -17.22 5.42 39.98
N LYS A 3 -18.35 5.26 39.29
CA LYS A 3 -18.54 4.03 38.48
C LYS A 3 -18.84 4.32 37.02
N LEU A 4 -19.75 5.25 36.75
CA LEU A 4 -20.10 5.63 35.38
C LEU A 4 -18.93 6.28 34.61
N ALA A 5 -18.17 7.16 35.26
CA ALA A 5 -16.99 7.78 34.65
C ALA A 5 -15.92 6.73 34.30
N THR A 6 -15.71 5.75 35.18
CA THR A 6 -14.74 4.67 35.00
C THR A 6 -15.13 3.72 33.87
N VAL A 7 -16.42 3.40 33.75
CA VAL A 7 -16.95 2.59 32.63
C VAL A 7 -16.82 3.34 31.31
N LEU A 8 -17.14 4.63 31.28
CA LEU A 8 -17.02 5.45 30.07
C LEU A 8 -15.57 5.55 29.60
N ILE A 9 -14.62 5.76 30.54
CA ILE A 9 -13.18 5.79 30.24
C ILE A 9 -12.71 4.43 29.73
N GLY A 10 -13.12 3.33 30.37
CA GLY A 10 -12.78 1.99 29.91
C GLY A 10 -13.31 1.68 28.52
N MET A 11 -14.53 2.13 28.21
CA MET A 11 -15.13 1.96 26.88
C MET A 11 -14.40 2.80 25.82
N LEU A 12 -14.02 4.04 26.14
CA LEU A 12 -13.28 4.91 25.24
C LEU A 12 -11.88 4.34 24.92
N LEU A 13 -11.19 3.80 25.93
CA LEU A 13 -9.90 3.13 25.75
C LEU A 13 -10.02 1.86 24.89
N ALA A 14 -11.07 1.05 25.10
CA ALA A 14 -11.31 -0.15 24.29
C ALA A 14 -11.56 0.18 22.81
N PHE A 15 -12.26 1.28 22.52
CA PHE A 15 -12.48 1.75 21.15
C PHE A 15 -11.19 2.25 20.47
N SER A 16 -10.25 2.81 21.23
CA SER A 16 -8.99 3.34 20.67
C SER A 16 -8.00 2.26 20.20
N LEU A 17 -8.12 1.03 20.71
CA LEU A 17 -7.25 -0.10 20.35
C LEU A 17 -7.61 -0.77 19.01
N LEU A 18 -8.81 -0.50 18.47
CA LEU A 18 -9.29 -1.09 17.22
C LEU A 18 -8.85 -0.30 15.98
N ALA A 19 -8.36 0.93 16.16
CA ALA A 19 -7.90 1.78 15.07
C ALA A 19 -6.38 1.64 14.87
N SER A 20 -5.91 0.44 14.54
CA SER A 20 -4.57 0.29 13.99
C SER A 20 -4.67 0.45 12.47
N ALA A 21 -4.36 1.65 11.98
CA ALA A 21 -4.06 1.83 10.57
C ALA A 21 -2.76 1.05 10.30
N ALA A 22 -2.81 0.07 9.40
CA ALA A 22 -1.61 -0.63 8.97
C ALA A 22 -0.64 0.40 8.39
N GLU A 23 0.54 0.55 9.00
CA GLU A 23 1.56 1.40 8.42
C GLU A 23 1.98 0.83 7.05
N PRO A 24 2.23 1.70 6.05
CA PRO A 24 2.73 1.24 4.76
C PRO A 24 3.98 0.39 4.96
N PRO A 25 4.20 -0.67 4.16
CA PRO A 25 5.47 -1.37 4.15
C PRO A 25 6.60 -0.35 4.00
N GLN A 26 7.66 -0.46 4.82
CA GLN A 26 8.70 0.58 4.87
C GLN A 26 9.40 0.87 3.52
N ASN A 27 9.25 -0.03 2.54
CA ASN A 27 9.81 0.09 1.20
C ASN A 27 8.78 0.37 0.09
N PHE A 28 7.53 0.69 0.46
CA PHE A 28 6.48 1.04 -0.51
C PHE A 28 6.21 2.55 -0.46
N VAL A 29 6.87 3.29 -1.35
CA VAL A 29 6.72 4.75 -1.47
C VAL A 29 5.66 5.04 -2.52
N VAL A 30 4.62 5.79 -2.13
CA VAL A 30 3.62 6.32 -3.07
C VAL A 30 4.11 7.67 -3.59
N HIS A 31 4.13 7.83 -4.92
CA HIS A 31 4.46 9.11 -5.54
C HIS A 31 3.24 10.04 -5.55
N GLU A 32 3.40 11.27 -5.02
CA GLU A 32 2.35 12.30 -4.99
C GLU A 32 1.96 12.84 -6.39
N ALA A 33 2.84 12.65 -7.39
CA ALA A 33 2.62 13.04 -8.77
C ALA A 33 3.12 11.95 -9.73
N PRO A 34 2.62 11.90 -10.98
CA PRO A 34 3.12 10.96 -11.98
C PRO A 34 4.63 11.12 -12.21
N VAL A 35 5.37 10.01 -12.11
CA VAL A 35 6.81 9.95 -12.41
C VAL A 35 7.01 9.21 -13.72
N PRO A 36 7.77 9.76 -14.69
CA PRO A 36 8.12 9.04 -15.91
C PRO A 36 8.87 7.74 -15.58
N ILE A 37 8.43 6.64 -16.19
CA ILE A 37 9.10 5.34 -16.09
C ILE A 37 10.05 5.20 -17.28
N PRO A 38 11.31 4.77 -17.09
CA PRO A 38 12.22 4.51 -18.19
C PRO A 38 11.69 3.39 -19.09
N GLU A 39 12.19 3.32 -20.32
CA GLU A 39 11.92 2.18 -21.18
C GLU A 39 12.60 0.93 -20.61
N ILE A 40 11.80 -0.12 -20.35
CA ILE A 40 12.29 -1.39 -19.80
C ILE A 40 12.03 -2.48 -20.85
N SER A 41 13.11 -3.12 -21.30
CA SER A 41 13.10 -4.22 -22.26
C SER A 41 13.59 -5.51 -21.61
N PHE A 42 12.92 -6.61 -21.91
CA PHE A 42 13.21 -7.93 -21.34
C PHE A 42 12.76 -9.04 -22.29
N GLU A 43 13.12 -10.29 -21.98
CA GLU A 43 12.63 -11.47 -22.69
C GLU A 43 11.52 -12.15 -21.88
N ASP A 44 10.50 -12.68 -22.55
CA ASP A 44 9.53 -13.56 -21.91
C ASP A 44 10.09 -14.98 -21.69
N GLY A 45 9.27 -15.87 -21.12
CA GLY A 45 9.68 -17.26 -20.85
C GLY A 45 10.04 -18.08 -22.10
N ASN A 46 9.76 -17.60 -23.30
CA ASN A 46 10.12 -18.23 -24.57
C ASN A 46 11.30 -17.51 -25.26
N GLY A 47 11.93 -16.53 -24.61
CA GLY A 47 13.00 -15.73 -25.21
C GLY A 47 12.50 -14.66 -26.19
N LYS A 48 11.19 -14.38 -26.23
CA LYS A 48 10.65 -13.35 -27.12
C LYS A 48 10.89 -11.96 -26.49
N PRO A 49 11.43 -10.99 -27.25
CA PRO A 49 11.59 -9.62 -26.78
C PRO A 49 10.24 -9.00 -26.40
N LYS A 50 10.23 -8.31 -25.25
CA LYS A 50 9.11 -7.59 -24.66
C LYS A 50 9.58 -6.27 -24.06
N THR A 51 8.64 -5.35 -23.91
CA THR A 51 8.83 -4.10 -23.19
C THR A 51 7.74 -3.90 -22.15
N LEU A 52 7.96 -3.02 -21.17
CA LEU A 52 6.89 -2.65 -20.23
C LEU A 52 5.68 -2.02 -20.93
N ALA A 53 5.87 -1.36 -22.08
CA ALA A 53 4.79 -0.78 -22.87
C ALA A 53 3.80 -1.84 -23.38
N ASP A 54 4.21 -3.10 -23.52
CA ASP A 54 3.33 -4.22 -23.90
C ASP A 54 2.24 -4.50 -22.83
N PHE A 55 2.36 -3.93 -21.62
CA PHE A 55 1.42 -4.08 -20.50
C PHE A 55 0.54 -2.83 -20.30
N HIS A 56 0.53 -1.89 -21.25
CA HIS A 56 -0.29 -0.67 -21.16
C HIS A 56 -1.77 -0.98 -20.90
N GLY A 57 -2.41 -0.13 -20.08
CA GLY A 57 -3.81 -0.31 -19.65
C GLY A 57 -3.99 -1.29 -18.48
N LYS A 58 -2.89 -1.71 -17.84
CA LYS A 58 -2.88 -2.55 -16.64
C LYS A 58 -2.12 -1.86 -15.51
N VAL A 59 -2.48 -2.19 -14.28
CA VAL A 59 -1.62 -1.96 -13.12
C VAL A 59 -0.60 -3.11 -13.06
N VAL A 60 0.68 -2.77 -12.99
CA VAL A 60 1.80 -3.73 -13.02
C VAL A 60 2.63 -3.56 -11.75
N LEU A 61 2.88 -4.65 -11.03
CA LEU A 61 3.91 -4.73 -9.99
C LEU A 61 5.15 -5.34 -10.64
N LEU A 62 6.21 -4.54 -10.80
CA LEU A 62 7.50 -5.00 -11.29
C LEU A 62 8.36 -5.43 -10.08
N ASN A 63 8.90 -6.64 -10.13
CA ASN A 63 9.78 -7.22 -9.10
C ASN A 63 11.20 -7.38 -9.64
#